data_AF-A0A261SQ84-F1
#
_entry.id   AF-A0A261SQ84-F1
#
_cell.length_a   1.000
_cell.length_b   1.000
_cell.length_c   1.000
_cell.angle_alpha   90.00
_cell.angle_beta   90.00
_cell.angle_gamma   90.00
#
_symmetry.space_group_name_H-M   'P 1'
#
loop_
_entity.id
_entity.type
_entity.pdbx_description
1 polymer ?
#
loop_
_entity_poly.entity_id
_entity_poly.type
_entity_poly.pdbx_seq_one_letter_code
_entity_poly.pdbx_strand_id
1 'polypeptide(L)' 'MEILAQNTSAELLARLEAAAAVPLSQDEFQQQLISFVYSVVGQRENMTRDKVEDLLSRRPA' A
#
# COMPACT_ATOMS: atom_id res chain seq x y z
N MET A 1 29.96 5.45 10.33
CA MET A 1 28.59 5.25 10.81
C MET A 1 28.36 3.75 10.81
N GLU A 2 28.80 3.09 11.88
CA GLU A 2 28.84 1.63 12.02
C GLU A 2 27.50 1.10 12.54
N ILE A 3 26.98 0.09 11.83
CA ILE A 3 26.20 -1.04 12.34
C ILE A 3 24.93 -0.69 13.15
N LEU A 4 23.86 -0.28 12.44
CA LEU A 4 22.46 -0.48 12.90
C LEU A 4 21.62 -1.30 11.90
N ALA A 5 22.24 -1.85 10.86
CA ALA A 5 21.54 -2.52 9.76
C ALA A 5 21.33 -4.04 9.97
N GLN A 6 21.96 -4.67 10.97
CA GLN A 6 21.96 -6.13 11.08
C GLN A 6 20.76 -6.72 11.84
N ASN A 7 20.16 -6.00 12.79
CA ASN A 7 18.96 -6.47 13.52
C ASN A 7 17.65 -5.87 13.00
N THR A 8 17.73 -4.67 12.41
CA THR A 8 16.55 -3.95 11.90
C THR A 8 15.92 -4.67 10.71
N SER A 9 16.70 -5.40 9.90
CA SER A 9 16.21 -6.08 8.71
C SER A 9 15.36 -7.30 9.02
N ALA A 10 15.78 -8.15 9.96
CA ALA A 10 15.07 -9.39 10.30
C ALA A 10 13.77 -9.13 11.08
N GLU A 11 13.78 -8.15 11.98
CA GLU A 11 12.58 -7.78 12.74
C GLU A 11 11.56 -7.04 11.84
N LEU A 12 12.02 -6.20 10.91
CA LEU A 12 11.17 -5.63 9.87
C LEU A 12 10.65 -6.72 8.93
N LEU A 13 11.47 -7.70 8.54
CA LEU A 13 11.04 -8.83 7.71
C LEU A 13 9.95 -9.63 8.42
N ALA A 14 10.15 -9.98 9.69
CA ALA A 14 9.18 -10.72 10.48
C ALA A 14 7.88 -9.94 10.67
N ARG A 15 7.95 -8.61 10.83
CA ARG A 15 6.77 -7.74 10.87
C ARG A 15 6.07 -7.65 9.52
N LEU A 16 6.82 -7.64 8.41
CA LEU A 16 6.30 -7.70 7.05
C LEU A 16 5.63 -9.05 6.76
N GLU A 17 6.25 -10.16 7.16
CA GLU A 17 5.71 -11.51 7.03
C GLU A 17 4.47 -11.69 7.90
N ALA A 18 4.48 -11.19 9.14
CA ALA A 18 3.32 -11.20 10.02
C ALA A 18 2.18 -10.34 9.45
N ALA A 19 2.48 -9.15 8.90
CA ALA A 19 1.50 -8.30 8.24
C ALA A 19 0.96 -8.90 6.94
N ALA A 20 1.79 -9.63 6.18
CA ALA A 20 1.39 -10.36 4.98
C ALA A 20 0.58 -11.63 5.30
N ALA A 21 0.80 -12.23 6.48
CA ALA A 21 0.05 -13.39 6.97
C ALA A 21 -1.33 -13.03 7.52
N VAL A 22 -1.61 -11.74 7.76
CA VAL A 22 -2.97 -11.29 8.05
C VAL A 22 -3.72 -11.21 6.73
N PRO A 23 -4.75 -12.05 6.50
CA PRO A 23 -5.61 -11.87 5.34
C PRO A 23 -6.27 -10.50 5.48
N LEU A 24 -5.87 -9.56 4.63
CA LEU A 24 -6.53 -8.27 4.54
C LEU A 24 -8.01 -8.51 4.25
N SER A 25 -8.88 -7.86 5.01
CA SER A 25 -10.27 -7.76 4.61
C SER A 25 -10.34 -7.12 3.22
N GLN A 26 -11.42 -7.39 2.47
CA GLN A 26 -11.63 -6.76 1.16
C GLN A 26 -11.52 -5.23 1.26
N ASP A 27 -12.05 -4.64 2.33
CA ASP A 27 -12.01 -3.20 2.56
C ASP A 27 -10.57 -2.68 2.77
N GLU A 28 -9.76 -3.37 3.57
CA GLU A 28 -8.37 -2.99 3.79
C GLU A 28 -7.53 -3.14 2.51
N PHE A 29 -7.78 -4.19 1.73
CA PHE A 29 -7.14 -4.38 0.44
C PHE A 29 -7.50 -3.24 -0.54
N GLN A 30 -8.77 -2.85 -0.62
CA GLN A 30 -9.20 -1.72 -1.45
C GLN A 30 -8.56 -0.40 -1.01
N GLN A 31 -8.46 -0.15 0.30
CA GLN A 31 -7.81 1.06 0.82
C GLN A 31 -6.31 1.10 0.50
N GLN A 32 -5.61 -0.04 0.60
CA GLN A 32 -4.21 -0.14 0.19
C GLN A 32 -4.05 0.04 -1.33
N LEU A 33 -4.94 -0.54 -2.12
CA LEU A 33 -4.94 -0.40 -3.58
C LEU A 33 -5.15 1.06 -4.01
N ILE A 34 -6.15 1.76 -3.44
CA ILE A 34 -6.39 3.19 -3.69
C ILE A 34 -5.15 4.02 -3.31
N SER A 35 -4.54 3.74 -2.15
CA SER A 35 -3.36 4.46 -1.68
C SER A 35 -2.14 4.23 -2.57
N PHE A 36 -1.93 3.00 -3.04
CA PHE A 36 -0.87 2.66 -3.98
C PHE A 36 -1.06 3.33 -5.34
N VAL A 37 -2.26 3.26 -5.91
CA VAL A 37 -2.55 3.90 -7.19
C VAL A 37 -2.40 5.41 -7.07
N TYR A 38 -2.91 6.03 -5.99
CA TYR A 38 -2.73 7.45 -5.72
C TYR A 38 -1.26 7.85 -5.56
N SER A 39 -0.41 7.04 -4.93
CA SER A 39 1.03 7.37 -4.82
C SER A 39 1.74 7.39 -6.18
N VAL A 40 1.29 6.57 -7.14
CA VAL A 40 1.84 6.50 -8.50
C VAL A 40 1.27 7.57 -9.41
N VAL A 41 -0.04 7.83 -9.37
CA VAL A 41 -0.70 8.76 -10.30
C VAL A 41 -1.00 10.14 -9.71
N GLY A 42 -0.85 10.33 -8.39
CA GLY A 42 -1.15 11.55 -7.66
C GLY A 42 -0.26 12.74 -8.01
N GLN A 43 0.89 12.49 -8.66
CA GLN A 43 1.75 13.54 -9.22
C GLN A 43 1.17 14.17 -10.50
N ARG A 44 0.09 13.61 -11.07
CA ARG A 44 -0.59 14.18 -12.24
C ARG A 44 -1.53 15.30 -11.80
N GLU A 45 -1.58 16.39 -12.57
CA GLU A 45 -2.52 17.49 -12.34
C GLU A 45 -3.96 16.96 -12.23
N ASN A 46 -4.68 17.45 -11.21
CA ASN A 46 -6.07 17.11 -10.91
C ASN A 46 -6.33 15.65 -10.46
N MET A 47 -5.32 14.86 -10.10
CA MET A 47 -5.52 13.53 -9.54
C MET A 47 -5.72 13.57 -8.02
N THR A 48 -6.87 13.10 -7.53
CA THR A 48 -7.23 13.05 -6.10
C THR A 48 -7.54 11.62 -5.69
N ARG A 49 -7.51 11.33 -4.38
CA ARG A 49 -7.86 10.01 -3.83
C ARG A 49 -9.27 9.58 -4.27
N ASP A 50 -10.24 10.48 -4.20
CA ASP A 50 -11.64 10.22 -4.58
C ASP A 50 -11.78 9.87 -6.07
N LYS A 51 -10.98 10.51 -6.94
CA LYS A 51 -10.96 10.18 -8.37
C LYS A 51 -10.33 8.81 -8.62
N VAL A 52 -9.32 8.43 -7.85
CA VAL A 52 -8.71 7.10 -7.93
C VAL A 52 -9.72 6.03 -7.49
N GLU A 53 -10.45 6.28 -6.41
CA GLU A 53 -11.52 5.39 -5.93
C GLU A 53 -12.65 5.23 -6.97
N ASP A 54 -13.10 6.33 -7.58
CA ASP A 54 -14.10 6.32 -8.66
C ASP A 54 -13.58 5.62 -9.94
N LEU A 55 -12.28 5.71 -10.24
CA LEU A 55 -11.68 4.97 -11.36
C LEU A 55 -11.59 3.46 -11.10
N LEU A 56 -11.26 3.07 -9.87
CA LEU A 56 -11.15 1.67 -9.48
C LEU A 56 -12.52 0.99 -9.38
N SER A 57 -13.55 1.71 -8.93
CA SER A 57 -14.93 1.18 -8.86
C SER A 57 -15.58 0.99 -10.23
N ARG A 58 -15.14 1.73 -11.26
CA ARG A 58 -15.64 1.63 -12.64
C ARG A 58 -15.01 0.52 -13.46
N ARG A 59 -13.94 -0.13 -12.99
CA ARG A 59 -13.37 -1.31 -13.67
C ARG A 59 -14.11 -2.56 -13.20
N PRO A 60 -14.89 -3.24 -14.06
CA PRO A 60 -15.24 -4.62 -13.79
C PRO A 60 -13.97 -5.48 -13.84
N ALA A 61 -13.89 -6.45 -12.93
CA ALA A 61 -12.81 -7.43 -12.81
C ALA A 61 -12.56 -8.19 -14.12
#